data_AF-A0A7S1EVS2-F1
#
_entry.id   AF-A0A7S1EVS2-F1
#
_cell.length_a   1.000
_cell.length_b   1.000
_cell.length_c   1.000
_cell.angle_alpha   90.00
_cell.angle_beta   90.00
_cell.angle_gamma   90.00
#
_symmetry.space_group_name_H-M   'P 1'
#
loop_
_entity.id
_entity.type
_entity.pdbx_description
1 polymer ?
#
loop_
_entity_poly.entity_id
_entity_poly.type
_entity_poly.pdbx_seq_one_letter_code
_entity_poly.pdbx_strand_id
1 'polypeptide(L)'
;FADPLATFRQGKSKADEWGRRAQFGQLDIFAVRPELVHKRILYAAVVLLAYFYHAVLSDLEALPSRFTLVMITIIYPLGLYLVGQFMSYRARPAEKYVFECLLVFDVYHLISNFVIFAVTFWESYYLGLLAHPWGNDSALSSPLMKKMMCLHYHNHIIELLDTVARVSQKKFQAYGALHIYLRLVVLWGWFEATHIGGGDACLHTLIDSAVTCVRFSIFTLSLLRWNWNLYVDFGLNAPKIPVFRKEYFFYIQIGEFVMFFLHALYAGFWCGSMPRGLALFEAVAAVNAMSLLTDFQYARDKPLVRDEKRLTFSFDSSCWLFLYHFGVAKWIEDNIEVKAQHFAFSGSSGGALVAASCAAGFNMTDVKDSILSHFHKCQRNPLLMFHVGELVLDKFLRNTDAHVRCTGVCRVLLTKVSPWPPIFKAEVASNFKSWGELFSCLRGSMHVPIAGGILPYPVPGRGWYYDGLIW
;
A
#
# COMPACT_ATOMS: atom_id res chain seq x y z
N PHE A 1 14.76 40.81 37.84
CA PHE A 1 14.16 40.53 36.52
C PHE A 1 15.16 39.70 35.74
N ALA A 2 15.02 38.37 35.82
CA ALA A 2 15.92 37.42 35.19
C ALA A 2 15.25 36.88 33.92
N ASP A 3 16.05 36.78 32.86
CA ASP A 3 15.72 36.36 31.51
C ASP A 3 15.09 34.93 31.47
N PRO A 4 13.85 34.76 30.97
CA PRO A 4 13.19 33.46 30.85
C PRO A 4 13.81 32.52 29.80
N LEU A 5 14.78 32.97 29.01
CA LEU A 5 15.39 32.18 27.92
C LEU A 5 16.69 31.46 28.33
N ALA A 6 17.19 31.67 29.54
CA ALA A 6 18.44 31.06 29.99
C ALA A 6 18.32 29.56 30.36
N THR A 7 17.12 29.03 30.57
CA THR A 7 16.90 27.63 31.00
C THR A 7 16.90 26.61 29.86
N PHE A 8 17.03 27.03 28.60
CA PHE A 8 16.99 26.12 27.43
C PHE A 8 18.36 25.65 26.92
N ARG A 9 19.48 26.07 27.53
CA ARG A 9 20.84 25.76 27.02
C ARG A 9 21.59 24.61 27.69
N GLN A 10 20.96 23.82 28.56
CA GLN A 10 21.58 22.61 29.11
C GLN A 10 20.67 21.38 29.01
N GLY A 11 20.32 21.01 27.78
CA GLY A 11 19.89 19.67 27.46
C GLY A 11 20.92 19.02 26.55
N LYS A 12 21.84 18.22 27.09
CA LYS A 12 22.55 17.21 26.28
C LYS A 12 21.48 16.47 25.47
N SER A 13 21.67 16.38 24.16
CA SER A 13 20.64 15.92 23.25
C SER A 13 20.14 14.53 23.70
N LYS A 14 18.83 14.39 23.96
CA LYS A 14 18.19 13.08 24.14
C LYS A 14 18.38 12.19 22.89
N ALA A 15 18.77 12.77 21.76
CA ALA A 15 19.13 12.06 20.55
C ALA A 15 20.41 11.22 20.71
N ASP A 16 21.41 11.70 21.46
CA ASP A 16 22.65 10.96 21.74
C ASP A 16 22.47 9.82 22.76
N GLU A 17 21.40 9.87 23.56
CA GLU A 17 21.04 8.80 24.49
C GLU A 17 20.25 7.68 23.78
N TRP A 18 19.46 8.02 22.75
CA TRP A 18 18.82 7.04 21.86
C TRP A 18 19.83 6.34 20.94
N GLY A 19 20.88 7.04 20.51
CA GLY A 19 21.98 6.41 19.76
C GLY A 19 22.79 5.37 20.54
N ARG A 20 22.84 5.48 21.87
CA ARG A 20 23.65 4.60 22.74
C ARG A 20 22.95 3.37 23.30
N ARG A 21 21.60 3.29 23.28
CA ARG A 21 20.86 2.12 23.81
C ARG A 21 20.63 0.99 22.78
N ALA A 22 21.20 1.09 21.59
CA ALA A 22 21.01 0.12 20.50
C ALA A 22 22.27 -0.71 20.14
N GLN A 23 23.32 -0.69 20.97
CA GLN A 23 24.48 -1.59 20.83
C GLN A 23 24.21 -2.92 21.56
N PHE A 24 23.27 -3.72 21.05
CA PHE A 24 23.32 -5.17 21.27
C PHE A 24 24.32 -5.72 20.24
N GLY A 25 25.48 -6.16 20.72
CA GLY A 25 26.56 -6.69 19.89
C GLY A 25 26.09 -7.86 19.02
N GLN A 26 26.68 -7.97 17.83
CA GLN A 26 26.35 -8.93 16.76
C GLN A 26 26.51 -10.43 17.13
N LEU A 27 26.71 -10.77 18.41
CA LEU A 27 26.96 -12.13 18.91
C LEU A 27 26.08 -12.55 20.11
N ASP A 28 25.13 -11.72 20.54
CA ASP A 28 24.30 -11.97 21.74
C ASP A 28 23.16 -13.02 21.51
N ILE A 29 23.10 -13.63 20.32
CA ILE A 29 22.16 -14.73 20.01
C ILE A 29 22.70 -16.08 20.55
N PHE A 30 24.03 -16.26 20.52
CA PHE A 30 24.73 -17.44 21.04
C PHE A 30 25.33 -17.23 22.43
N ALA A 31 25.35 -15.99 22.93
CA ALA A 31 25.45 -15.79 24.37
C ALA A 31 24.21 -16.42 24.99
N VAL A 32 24.37 -17.63 25.53
CA VAL A 32 23.37 -18.29 26.34
C VAL A 32 23.13 -17.37 27.52
N ARG A 33 22.10 -16.53 27.41
CA ARG A 33 21.48 -15.80 28.49
C ARG A 33 20.47 -16.75 29.12
N PRO A 34 20.85 -17.56 30.12
CA PRO A 34 19.98 -18.60 30.67
C PRO A 34 18.62 -18.06 31.12
N GLU A 35 18.54 -16.78 31.48
CA GLU A 35 17.30 -16.10 31.86
C GLU A 35 16.28 -15.93 30.71
N LEU A 36 16.73 -15.95 29.45
CA LEU A 36 15.87 -15.82 28.27
C LEU A 36 15.52 -17.17 27.61
N VAL A 37 16.25 -18.24 27.92
CA VAL A 37 16.04 -19.57 27.33
C VAL A 37 14.63 -20.09 27.60
N HIS A 38 14.12 -19.95 28.82
CA HIS A 38 12.76 -20.40 29.16
C HIS A 38 11.68 -19.65 28.34
N LYS A 39 11.89 -18.35 28.07
CA LYS A 39 10.96 -17.56 27.24
C LYS A 39 11.00 -18.03 25.80
N ARG A 40 12.20 -18.28 25.26
CA ARG A 40 12.39 -18.79 23.89
C ARG A 40 11.74 -20.17 23.69
N ILE A 41 11.85 -21.07 24.67
CA ILE A 41 11.17 -22.37 24.65
C ILE A 41 9.65 -22.19 24.73
N LEU A 42 9.16 -21.33 25.62
CA LEU A 42 7.74 -21.00 25.72
C LEU A 42 7.20 -20.43 24.40
N TYR A 43 7.94 -19.56 23.74
CA TYR A 43 7.59 -18.98 22.45
C TYR A 43 7.54 -20.03 21.34
N ALA A 44 8.53 -20.91 21.25
CA ALA A 44 8.49 -22.03 20.30
C ALA A 44 7.29 -22.96 20.57
N ALA A 45 6.98 -23.23 21.84
CA ALA A 45 5.80 -24.00 22.22
C ALA A 45 4.49 -23.28 21.82
N VAL A 46 4.41 -21.95 21.98
CA VAL A 46 3.27 -21.14 21.53
C VAL A 46 3.14 -21.16 19.99
N VAL A 47 4.25 -21.06 19.23
CA VAL A 47 4.22 -21.22 17.76
C VAL A 47 3.64 -22.58 17.37
N LEU A 48 4.14 -23.65 17.99
CA LEU A 48 3.72 -25.02 17.70
C LEU A 48 2.26 -25.26 18.11
N LEU A 49 1.82 -24.73 19.25
CA LEU A 49 0.43 -24.80 19.69
C LEU A 49 -0.51 -24.01 18.78
N ALA A 50 -0.11 -22.80 18.37
CA ALA A 50 -0.88 -21.99 17.43
C ALA A 50 -0.98 -22.70 16.07
N TYR A 51 0.13 -23.25 15.57
CA TYR A 51 0.14 -24.05 14.33
C TYR A 51 -0.73 -25.30 14.44
N PHE A 52 -0.63 -26.04 15.55
CA PHE A 52 -1.43 -27.23 15.77
C PHE A 52 -2.92 -26.90 15.89
N TYR A 53 -3.28 -25.89 16.66
CA TYR A 53 -4.66 -25.40 16.76
C TYR A 53 -5.20 -24.98 15.39
N HIS A 54 -4.36 -24.31 14.59
CA HIS A 54 -4.74 -23.89 13.26
C HIS A 54 -4.91 -25.06 12.27
N ALA A 55 -4.02 -26.05 12.35
CA ALA A 55 -4.12 -27.27 11.55
C ALA A 55 -5.39 -28.07 11.92
N VAL A 56 -5.72 -28.15 13.22
CA VAL A 56 -6.95 -28.78 13.72
C VAL A 56 -8.19 -28.03 13.25
N LEU A 57 -8.19 -26.69 13.26
CA LEU A 57 -9.28 -25.89 12.70
C LEU A 57 -9.44 -26.11 11.19
N SER A 58 -8.34 -26.31 10.46
CA SER A 58 -8.39 -26.63 9.02
C SER A 58 -8.77 -28.08 8.71
N ASP A 59 -8.70 -28.98 9.72
CA ASP A 59 -9.13 -30.37 9.64
C ASP A 59 -10.64 -30.54 9.84
N LEU A 60 -11.32 -29.51 10.34
CA LEU A 60 -12.77 -29.43 10.20
C LEU A 60 -13.03 -29.20 8.71
N GLU A 61 -13.38 -30.24 7.96
CA GLU A 61 -13.62 -30.25 6.49
C GLU A 61 -14.64 -29.21 5.98
N ALA A 62 -15.16 -28.34 6.85
CA ALA A 62 -16.00 -27.23 6.49
C ALA A 62 -15.20 -26.16 5.73
N LEU A 63 -15.66 -25.86 4.50
CA LEU A 63 -15.20 -24.70 3.76
C LEU A 63 -15.34 -23.42 4.60
N PRO A 64 -14.44 -22.43 4.44
CA PRO A 64 -14.55 -21.17 5.14
C PRO A 64 -15.93 -20.52 4.95
N SER A 65 -16.52 -20.00 6.02
CA SER A 65 -17.85 -19.37 5.93
C SER A 65 -17.74 -17.95 5.36
N ARG A 66 -18.66 -17.58 4.46
CA ARG A 66 -18.80 -16.18 3.96
C ARG A 66 -19.03 -15.19 5.09
N PHE A 67 -19.75 -15.61 6.12
CA PHE A 67 -20.02 -14.80 7.31
C PHE A 67 -18.72 -14.43 8.04
N THR A 68 -17.81 -15.40 8.22
CA THR A 68 -16.50 -15.17 8.85
C THR A 68 -15.69 -14.16 8.05
N LEU A 69 -15.67 -14.26 6.71
CA LEU A 69 -14.94 -13.32 5.86
C LEU A 69 -15.48 -11.89 5.96
N VAL A 70 -16.81 -11.72 5.94
CA VAL A 70 -17.44 -10.41 6.11
C VAL A 70 -17.12 -9.84 7.49
N MET A 71 -17.19 -10.66 8.54
CA MET A 71 -16.83 -10.23 9.89
C MET A 71 -15.37 -9.78 9.98
N ILE A 72 -14.42 -10.52 9.38
CA ILE A 72 -13.01 -10.11 9.33
C ILE A 72 -12.85 -8.78 8.58
N THR A 73 -13.55 -8.61 7.45
CA THR A 73 -13.51 -7.39 6.64
C THR A 73 -13.93 -6.14 7.41
N ILE A 74 -14.87 -6.29 8.37
CA ILE A 74 -15.35 -5.18 9.20
C ILE A 74 -14.47 -5.01 10.46
N ILE A 75 -14.17 -6.11 11.15
CA ILE A 75 -13.45 -6.09 12.43
C ILE A 75 -12.00 -5.63 12.24
N TYR A 76 -11.34 -6.02 11.15
CA TYR A 76 -9.92 -5.72 10.96
C TYR A 76 -9.63 -4.20 10.86
N PRO A 77 -10.29 -3.41 9.97
CA PRO A 77 -10.10 -1.96 9.94
C PRO A 77 -10.50 -1.28 11.26
N LEU A 78 -11.59 -1.73 11.89
CA LEU A 78 -12.03 -1.19 13.19
C LEU A 78 -10.98 -1.46 14.28
N GLY A 79 -10.43 -2.67 14.33
CA GLY A 79 -9.36 -3.06 15.24
C GLY A 79 -8.11 -2.22 15.03
N LEU A 80 -7.70 -2.00 13.79
CA LEU A 80 -6.58 -1.11 13.47
C LEU A 80 -6.83 0.34 13.89
N TYR A 81 -8.05 0.85 13.67
CA TYR A 81 -8.44 2.19 14.13
C TYR A 81 -8.35 2.31 15.66
N LEU A 82 -8.91 1.34 16.39
CA LEU A 82 -8.89 1.33 17.86
C LEU A 82 -7.47 1.20 18.42
N VAL A 83 -6.65 0.31 17.85
CA VAL A 83 -5.23 0.17 18.22
C VAL A 83 -4.47 1.46 17.90
N GLY A 84 -4.74 2.08 16.75
CA GLY A 84 -4.14 3.35 16.37
C GLY A 84 -4.46 4.48 17.36
N GLN A 85 -5.73 4.61 17.74
CA GLN A 85 -6.19 5.56 18.77
C GLN A 85 -5.55 5.28 20.13
N PHE A 86 -5.53 4.02 20.57
CA PHE A 86 -4.89 3.65 21.83
C PHE A 86 -3.39 4.01 21.83
N MET A 87 -2.71 3.76 20.70
CA MET A 87 -1.29 4.02 20.56
C MET A 87 -0.96 5.50 20.41
N SER A 88 -1.87 6.35 19.91
CA SER A 88 -1.65 7.81 19.86
C SER A 88 -1.57 8.43 21.26
N TYR A 89 -2.28 7.88 22.25
CA TYR A 89 -2.21 8.35 23.64
C TYR A 89 -0.95 7.90 24.39
N ARG A 90 -0.25 6.85 23.94
CA ARG A 90 0.99 6.39 24.57
C ARG A 90 2.16 7.28 24.16
N ALA A 91 3.11 7.55 25.07
CA ALA A 91 4.35 8.24 24.71
C ALA A 91 5.34 7.33 23.95
N ARG A 92 5.48 6.07 24.40
CA ARG A 92 6.46 5.10 23.87
C ARG A 92 5.79 3.99 23.06
N PRO A 93 6.48 3.44 22.03
CA PRO A 93 6.02 2.24 21.33
C PRO A 93 6.05 1.02 22.26
N ALA A 94 5.25 0.00 21.93
CA ALA A 94 5.32 -1.28 22.62
C ALA A 94 6.58 -2.04 22.15
N GLU A 95 7.66 -2.04 22.93
CA GLU A 95 8.94 -2.64 22.52
C GLU A 95 9.20 -4.01 23.16
N LYS A 96 8.98 -4.14 24.48
CA LYS A 96 9.52 -5.25 25.28
C LYS A 96 8.89 -6.62 25.01
N TYR A 97 7.70 -6.68 24.42
CA TYR A 97 7.01 -7.94 24.11
C TYR A 97 6.73 -8.09 22.61
N VAL A 98 6.77 -6.98 21.87
CA VAL A 98 6.44 -6.99 20.44
C VAL A 98 7.56 -7.62 19.63
N PHE A 99 8.82 -7.53 20.09
CA PHE A 99 9.92 -8.21 19.44
C PHE A 99 9.71 -9.74 19.45
N GLU A 100 9.45 -10.31 20.62
CA GLU A 100 9.30 -11.76 20.75
C GLU A 100 8.04 -12.27 20.05
N CYS A 101 6.93 -11.53 20.15
CA CYS A 101 5.70 -11.86 19.42
C CYS A 101 5.90 -11.80 17.91
N LEU A 102 6.62 -10.79 17.39
CA LEU A 102 6.92 -10.70 15.96
C LEU A 102 7.87 -11.82 15.50
N LEU A 103 8.83 -12.22 16.32
CA LEU A 103 9.71 -13.34 15.99
C LEU A 103 8.93 -14.65 15.89
N VAL A 104 8.06 -14.93 16.86
CA VAL A 104 7.13 -16.08 16.87
C VAL A 104 6.27 -16.08 15.61
N PHE A 105 5.69 -14.92 15.30
CA PHE A 105 4.83 -14.71 14.15
C PHE A 105 5.58 -14.93 12.82
N ASP A 106 6.77 -14.34 12.66
CA ASP A 106 7.55 -14.47 11.43
C ASP A 106 8.02 -15.93 11.23
N VAL A 107 8.46 -16.60 12.30
CA VAL A 107 8.87 -18.01 12.24
C VAL A 107 7.69 -18.93 11.96
N TYR A 108 6.52 -18.65 12.55
CA TYR A 108 5.28 -19.37 12.25
C TYR A 108 4.95 -19.29 10.75
N HIS A 109 4.94 -18.09 10.19
CA HIS A 109 4.63 -17.91 8.77
C HIS A 109 5.68 -18.53 7.86
N LEU A 110 6.96 -18.48 8.23
CA LEU A 110 8.03 -19.15 7.52
C LEU A 110 7.81 -20.67 7.44
N ILE A 111 7.62 -21.32 8.59
CA ILE A 111 7.48 -22.78 8.66
C ILE A 111 6.18 -23.22 7.99
N SER A 112 5.05 -22.57 8.30
CA SER A 112 3.76 -22.95 7.74
C SER A 112 3.71 -22.81 6.22
N ASN A 113 4.21 -21.70 5.66
CA ASN A 113 4.25 -21.52 4.21
C ASN A 113 5.25 -22.47 3.53
N PHE A 114 6.37 -22.81 4.18
CA PHE A 114 7.27 -23.84 3.65
C PHE A 114 6.58 -25.22 3.58
N VAL A 115 5.82 -25.58 4.61
CA VAL A 115 5.04 -26.84 4.60
C VAL A 115 3.97 -26.81 3.52
N ILE A 116 3.19 -25.73 3.42
CA ILE A 116 2.17 -25.55 2.38
C ILE A 116 2.82 -25.68 1.00
N PHE A 117 3.93 -25.00 0.75
CA PHE A 117 4.67 -25.08 -0.50
C PHE A 117 5.10 -26.52 -0.81
N ALA A 118 5.79 -27.17 0.12
CA ALA A 118 6.34 -28.52 -0.09
C ALA A 118 5.25 -29.57 -0.35
N VAL A 119 4.17 -29.53 0.44
CA VAL A 119 3.05 -30.47 0.30
C VAL A 119 2.26 -30.19 -0.98
N THR A 120 1.97 -28.92 -1.28
CA THR A 120 1.28 -28.52 -2.52
C THR A 120 2.12 -28.90 -3.74
N PHE A 121 3.45 -28.77 -3.67
CA PHE A 121 4.36 -29.09 -4.78
C PHE A 121 4.37 -30.59 -5.04
N TRP A 122 4.52 -31.37 -3.97
CA TRP A 122 4.46 -32.82 -4.02
C TRP A 122 3.12 -33.28 -4.60
N GLU A 123 2.00 -32.79 -4.07
CA GLU A 123 0.67 -33.17 -4.52
C GLU A 123 0.41 -32.77 -5.98
N SER A 124 0.86 -31.58 -6.39
CA SER A 124 0.78 -31.11 -7.78
C SER A 124 1.57 -32.01 -8.74
N TYR A 125 2.72 -32.52 -8.29
CA TYR A 125 3.52 -33.48 -9.05
C TYR A 125 2.77 -34.80 -9.25
N TYR A 126 2.17 -35.36 -8.18
CA TYR A 126 1.39 -36.60 -8.27
C TYR A 126 0.14 -36.48 -9.14
N LEU A 127 -0.52 -35.32 -9.12
CA LEU A 127 -1.69 -35.03 -9.93
C LEU A 127 -1.33 -34.65 -11.38
N GLY A 128 -0.04 -34.57 -11.74
CA GLY A 128 0.40 -34.20 -13.08
C GLY A 128 0.22 -32.72 -13.43
N LEU A 129 -0.15 -31.87 -12.46
CA LEU A 129 -0.43 -30.44 -12.63
C LEU A 129 0.84 -29.63 -12.97
N LEU A 130 2.02 -30.16 -12.68
CA LEU A 130 3.30 -29.51 -13.00
C LEU A 130 3.76 -29.72 -14.45
N ALA A 131 3.18 -30.68 -15.19
CA ALA A 131 3.56 -30.94 -16.58
C ALA A 131 3.15 -29.79 -17.51
N HIS A 132 1.96 -29.24 -17.27
CA HIS A 132 1.48 -28.00 -17.86
C HIS A 132 1.09 -27.08 -16.71
N PRO A 133 1.95 -26.13 -16.31
CA PRO A 133 1.74 -25.37 -15.08
C PRO A 133 0.48 -24.51 -15.11
N TRP A 134 -0.07 -24.21 -16.29
CA TRP A 134 -1.21 -23.33 -16.51
C TRP A 134 -2.30 -24.05 -17.32
N GLY A 135 -3.56 -23.69 -17.10
CA GLY A 135 -4.70 -24.23 -17.86
C GLY A 135 -5.24 -25.54 -17.28
N ASN A 136 -4.93 -25.83 -16.03
CA ASN A 136 -5.37 -27.06 -15.36
C ASN A 136 -6.83 -26.93 -14.91
N ASP A 137 -7.65 -27.93 -15.24
CA ASP A 137 -9.05 -27.98 -14.82
C ASP A 137 -9.18 -27.96 -13.29
N SER A 138 -10.02 -27.07 -12.77
CA SER A 138 -10.42 -26.98 -11.36
C SER A 138 -10.88 -28.32 -10.75
N ALA A 139 -11.41 -29.23 -11.58
CA ALA A 139 -11.81 -30.57 -11.16
C ALA A 139 -10.62 -31.45 -10.72
N LEU A 140 -9.40 -31.16 -11.20
CA LEU A 140 -8.18 -31.88 -10.83
C LEU A 140 -7.68 -31.41 -9.46
N SER A 141 -8.25 -32.02 -8.42
CA SER A 141 -7.99 -31.66 -7.03
C SER A 141 -8.02 -32.88 -6.13
N SER A 142 -7.17 -32.90 -5.11
CA SER A 142 -7.21 -33.90 -4.05
C SER A 142 -7.69 -33.30 -2.73
N PRO A 143 -8.15 -34.11 -1.77
CA PRO A 143 -8.49 -33.65 -0.42
C PRO A 143 -7.32 -32.93 0.26
N LEU A 144 -6.09 -33.45 0.08
CA LEU A 144 -4.88 -32.84 0.63
C LEU A 144 -4.60 -31.47 0.03
N MET A 145 -4.76 -31.32 -1.29
CA MET A 145 -4.63 -30.03 -1.99
C MET A 145 -5.60 -29.00 -1.43
N LYS A 146 -6.89 -29.34 -1.33
CA LYS A 146 -7.92 -28.46 -0.77
C LYS A 146 -7.61 -28.06 0.67
N LYS A 147 -7.11 -29.01 1.47
CA LYS A 147 -6.67 -28.74 2.84
C LYS A 147 -5.50 -27.76 2.89
N MET A 148 -4.50 -27.90 2.01
CA MET A 148 -3.38 -26.96 1.94
C MET A 148 -3.83 -25.55 1.51
N MET A 149 -4.73 -25.45 0.53
CA MET A 149 -5.31 -24.16 0.13
C MET A 149 -6.12 -23.52 1.26
N CYS A 150 -6.89 -24.31 2.00
CA CYS A 150 -7.64 -23.84 3.16
C CYS A 150 -6.68 -23.35 4.27
N LEU A 151 -5.63 -24.11 4.57
CA LEU A 151 -4.60 -23.69 5.53
C LEU A 151 -3.91 -22.39 5.08
N HIS A 152 -3.65 -22.25 3.78
CA HIS A 152 -3.06 -21.05 3.19
C HIS A 152 -3.97 -19.81 3.31
N TYR A 153 -5.26 -19.96 3.02
CA TYR A 153 -6.26 -18.90 3.25
C TYR A 153 -6.26 -18.45 4.71
N HIS A 154 -6.20 -19.39 5.66
CA HIS A 154 -6.18 -19.03 7.05
C HIS A 154 -4.86 -18.38 7.49
N ASN A 155 -3.72 -18.79 6.92
CA ASN A 155 -2.46 -18.08 7.10
C ASN A 155 -2.60 -16.60 6.73
N HIS A 156 -3.29 -16.27 5.63
CA HIS A 156 -3.56 -14.89 5.25
C HIS A 156 -4.43 -14.12 6.26
N ILE A 157 -5.35 -14.79 6.98
CA ILE A 157 -6.09 -14.17 8.09
C ILE A 157 -5.13 -13.79 9.23
N ILE A 158 -4.23 -14.70 9.59
CA ILE A 158 -3.24 -14.46 10.65
C ILE A 158 -2.28 -13.35 10.23
N GLU A 159 -1.90 -13.28 8.95
CA GLU A 159 -1.01 -12.24 8.43
C GLU A 159 -1.53 -10.81 8.66
N LEU A 160 -2.85 -10.64 8.83
CA LEU A 160 -3.44 -9.35 9.18
C LEU A 160 -2.87 -8.79 10.49
N LEU A 161 -2.43 -9.66 11.41
CA LEU A 161 -1.80 -9.29 12.68
C LEU A 161 -0.46 -8.58 12.51
N ASP A 162 0.26 -8.76 11.39
CA ASP A 162 1.49 -7.99 11.10
C ASP A 162 1.16 -6.49 11.13
N THR A 163 0.07 -6.09 10.48
CA THR A 163 -0.32 -4.67 10.41
C THR A 163 -0.65 -4.14 11.81
N VAL A 164 -1.35 -4.93 12.63
CA VAL A 164 -1.65 -4.59 14.03
C VAL A 164 -0.35 -4.40 14.83
N ALA A 165 0.60 -5.33 14.69
CA ALA A 165 1.88 -5.26 15.38
C ALA A 165 2.69 -4.03 14.94
N ARG A 166 2.70 -3.68 13.66
CA ARG A 166 3.39 -2.49 13.13
C ARG A 166 2.75 -1.18 13.61
N VAL A 167 1.43 -1.12 13.66
CA VAL A 167 0.67 0.00 14.26
C VAL A 167 1.02 0.13 15.75
N SER A 168 1.13 -0.99 16.47
CA SER A 168 1.57 -0.99 17.89
C SER A 168 3.01 -0.50 18.11
N GLN A 169 3.85 -0.58 17.08
CA GLN A 169 5.20 -0.01 17.05
C GLN A 169 5.22 1.47 16.64
N LYS A 170 4.05 2.09 16.46
CA LYS A 170 3.89 3.47 15.94
C LYS A 170 4.51 3.69 14.55
N LYS A 171 4.63 2.65 13.74
CA LYS A 171 5.14 2.75 12.36
C LYS A 171 4.04 3.13 11.37
N PHE A 172 3.24 4.15 11.70
CA PHE A 172 2.03 4.53 10.97
C PHE A 172 2.30 4.98 9.53
N GLN A 173 3.46 5.58 9.27
CA GLN A 173 3.78 6.16 7.96
C GLN A 173 3.97 5.12 6.84
N ALA A 174 4.18 3.85 7.18
CA ALA A 174 4.39 2.80 6.19
C ALA A 174 3.10 2.07 5.77
N TYR A 175 1.97 2.31 6.44
CA TYR A 175 0.75 1.51 6.28
C TYR A 175 -0.49 2.41 6.16
N GLY A 176 -0.77 2.86 4.93
CA GLY A 176 -1.95 3.66 4.60
C GLY A 176 -3.21 2.80 4.38
N ALA A 177 -4.33 3.46 4.08
CA ALA A 177 -5.61 2.80 3.77
C ALA A 177 -5.48 1.81 2.61
N LEU A 178 -4.63 2.11 1.62
CA LEU A 178 -4.39 1.24 0.47
C LEU A 178 -3.72 -0.10 0.85
N HIS A 179 -2.86 -0.14 1.87
CA HIS A 179 -2.29 -1.38 2.40
C HIS A 179 -3.36 -2.26 3.05
N ILE A 180 -4.24 -1.64 3.86
CA ILE A 180 -5.36 -2.33 4.53
C ILE A 180 -6.32 -2.91 3.49
N TYR A 181 -6.68 -2.10 2.48
CA TYR A 181 -7.49 -2.52 1.34
C TYR A 181 -6.87 -3.73 0.63
N LEU A 182 -5.58 -3.66 0.28
CA LEU A 182 -4.92 -4.73 -0.47
C LEU A 182 -4.91 -6.05 0.34
N ARG A 183 -4.62 -5.99 1.65
CA ARG A 183 -4.67 -7.16 2.54
C ARG A 183 -6.05 -7.82 2.54
N LEU A 184 -7.12 -7.03 2.54
CA LEU A 184 -8.48 -7.54 2.49
C LEU A 184 -8.81 -8.11 1.10
N VAL A 185 -8.45 -7.45 0.01
CA VAL A 185 -8.67 -7.96 -1.35
C VAL A 185 -8.00 -9.31 -1.56
N VAL A 186 -6.74 -9.46 -1.13
CA VAL A 186 -6.03 -10.74 -1.19
C VAL A 186 -6.77 -11.83 -0.40
N LEU A 187 -7.29 -11.50 0.78
CA LEU A 187 -8.06 -12.43 1.59
C LEU A 187 -9.35 -12.91 0.89
N TRP A 188 -10.08 -11.98 0.23
CA TRP A 188 -11.26 -12.33 -0.56
C TRP A 188 -10.92 -13.22 -1.77
N GLY A 189 -9.78 -12.98 -2.43
CA GLY A 189 -9.31 -13.82 -3.53
C GLY A 189 -9.04 -15.25 -3.08
N TRP A 190 -8.31 -15.41 -1.96
CA TRP A 190 -8.04 -16.71 -1.37
C TRP A 190 -9.30 -17.43 -0.89
N PHE A 191 -10.28 -16.70 -0.36
CA PHE A 191 -11.58 -17.27 0.00
C PHE A 191 -12.25 -17.94 -1.20
N GLU A 192 -12.34 -17.26 -2.34
CA GLU A 192 -12.93 -17.82 -3.54
C GLU A 192 -12.10 -18.99 -4.10
N ALA A 193 -10.76 -18.88 -4.05
CA ALA A 193 -9.86 -19.97 -4.46
C ALA A 193 -10.11 -21.26 -3.65
N THR A 194 -10.36 -21.17 -2.33
CA THR A 194 -10.70 -22.36 -1.52
C THR A 194 -12.01 -23.04 -1.92
N HIS A 195 -12.96 -22.30 -2.50
CA HIS A 195 -14.26 -22.84 -2.93
C HIS A 195 -14.21 -23.50 -4.30
N ILE A 196 -13.29 -23.08 -5.16
CA ILE A 196 -13.07 -23.69 -6.48
C ILE A 196 -12.27 -25.00 -6.35
N GLY A 197 -11.29 -25.04 -5.46
CA GLY A 197 -10.42 -26.20 -5.27
C GLY A 197 -9.19 -26.16 -6.17
N GLY A 198 -8.65 -27.33 -6.52
CA GLY A 198 -7.35 -27.49 -7.20
C GLY A 198 -7.28 -26.97 -8.65
N GLY A 199 -6.55 -27.67 -9.51
CA GLY A 199 -6.22 -27.19 -10.84
C GLY A 199 -5.35 -25.93 -10.79
N ASP A 200 -5.72 -24.91 -11.55
CA ASP A 200 -4.94 -23.67 -11.70
C ASP A 200 -4.68 -22.89 -10.39
N ALA A 201 -5.53 -23.02 -9.37
CA ALA A 201 -5.31 -22.38 -8.08
C ALA A 201 -4.13 -22.99 -7.29
N CYS A 202 -3.67 -24.19 -7.65
CA CYS A 202 -2.48 -24.80 -7.04
C CYS A 202 -1.21 -23.99 -7.38
N LEU A 203 -1.12 -23.44 -8.60
CA LEU A 203 0.02 -22.63 -9.02
C LEU A 203 0.10 -21.35 -8.20
N HIS A 204 -1.05 -20.68 -7.99
CA HIS A 204 -1.13 -19.50 -7.14
C HIS A 204 -0.65 -19.84 -5.71
N THR A 205 -1.09 -20.98 -5.17
CA THR A 205 -0.70 -21.42 -3.83
C THR A 205 0.79 -21.68 -3.73
N LEU A 206 1.38 -22.32 -4.75
CA LEU A 206 2.82 -22.60 -4.82
C LEU A 206 3.66 -21.32 -4.86
N ILE A 207 3.33 -20.39 -5.74
CA ILE A 207 4.09 -19.16 -5.92
C ILE A 207 3.96 -18.29 -4.66
N ASP A 208 2.74 -18.06 -4.16
CA ASP A 208 2.50 -17.18 -3.01
C ASP A 208 3.12 -17.73 -1.72
N SER A 209 3.02 -19.04 -1.48
CA SER A 209 3.67 -19.66 -0.32
C SER A 209 5.21 -19.61 -0.42
N ALA A 210 5.79 -19.78 -1.61
CA ALA A 210 7.23 -19.66 -1.82
C ALA A 210 7.72 -18.22 -1.58
N VAL A 211 7.05 -17.22 -2.16
CA VAL A 211 7.42 -15.81 -1.97
C VAL A 211 7.19 -15.37 -0.52
N THR A 212 6.12 -15.85 0.11
CA THR A 212 5.85 -15.60 1.53
C THR A 212 6.91 -16.22 2.43
N CYS A 213 7.39 -17.43 2.13
CA CYS A 213 8.53 -18.04 2.81
C CYS A 213 9.80 -17.16 2.73
N VAL A 214 10.11 -16.62 1.55
CA VAL A 214 11.22 -15.68 1.36
C VAL A 214 11.00 -14.39 2.18
N ARG A 215 9.78 -13.82 2.13
CA ARG A 215 9.39 -12.60 2.87
C ARG A 215 9.63 -12.74 4.38
N PHE A 216 9.10 -13.81 4.98
CA PHE A 216 9.19 -14.02 6.42
C PHE A 216 10.56 -14.52 6.86
N SER A 217 11.33 -15.17 5.98
CA SER A 217 12.76 -15.35 6.20
C SER A 217 13.42 -13.99 6.39
N ILE A 218 13.23 -13.06 5.43
CA ILE A 218 13.79 -11.70 5.46
C ILE A 218 13.40 -10.96 6.74
N PHE A 219 12.14 -11.03 7.16
CA PHE A 219 11.67 -10.39 8.38
C PHE A 219 12.29 -11.02 9.63
N THR A 220 12.28 -12.34 9.75
CA THR A 220 12.90 -13.08 10.87
C THR A 220 14.36 -12.69 11.05
N LEU A 221 15.16 -12.78 9.99
CA LEU A 221 16.58 -12.49 10.07
C LEU A 221 16.85 -10.98 10.20
N SER A 222 15.97 -10.10 9.68
CA SER A 222 16.05 -8.65 9.95
C SER A 222 15.82 -8.35 11.44
N LEU A 223 14.88 -9.04 12.09
CA LEU A 223 14.66 -8.95 13.55
C LEU A 223 15.88 -9.46 14.32
N LEU A 224 16.48 -10.57 13.87
CA LEU A 224 17.70 -11.13 14.44
C LEU A 224 18.97 -10.31 14.12
N ARG A 225 18.85 -9.23 13.33
CA ARG A 225 19.97 -8.38 12.87
C ARG A 225 21.07 -9.15 12.12
N TRP A 226 20.72 -10.25 11.48
CA TRP A 226 21.65 -10.97 10.61
C TRP A 226 21.80 -10.19 9.30
N ASN A 227 23.04 -9.89 8.90
CA ASN A 227 23.30 -9.24 7.62
C ASN A 227 23.03 -10.22 6.45
N TRP A 228 22.11 -9.80 5.57
CA TRP A 228 21.51 -10.61 4.49
C TRP A 228 22.27 -10.61 3.18
N ASN A 229 23.27 -9.75 3.05
CA ASN A 229 24.01 -9.68 1.81
C ASN A 229 24.85 -10.95 1.71
N LEU A 230 24.28 -11.97 1.07
CA LEU A 230 24.96 -13.22 0.78
C LEU A 230 25.95 -12.88 -0.31
N TYR A 231 27.23 -12.88 0.04
CA TYR A 231 28.31 -12.72 -0.91
C TYR A 231 28.92 -14.09 -1.16
N VAL A 232 29.11 -14.46 -2.41
CA VAL A 232 30.09 -15.49 -2.72
C VAL A 232 31.45 -14.81 -2.62
N ASP A 233 32.18 -15.17 -1.56
CA ASP A 233 33.51 -14.68 -1.28
C ASP A 233 34.52 -15.65 -1.90
N PHE A 234 35.22 -15.21 -2.94
CA PHE A 234 36.27 -15.99 -3.61
C PHE A 234 37.65 -15.74 -2.99
N GLY A 235 37.73 -15.13 -1.80
CA GLY A 235 38.96 -14.89 -1.05
C GLY A 235 39.31 -13.40 -0.91
N LEU A 236 40.34 -13.12 -0.11
CA LEU A 236 40.75 -11.78 0.37
C LEU A 236 40.89 -10.70 -0.72
N ASN A 237 41.21 -11.08 -1.96
CA ASN A 237 41.47 -10.15 -3.06
C ASN A 237 40.46 -10.24 -4.22
N ALA A 238 39.44 -11.09 -4.10
CA ALA A 238 38.44 -11.26 -5.15
C ALA A 238 37.20 -10.41 -4.88
N PRO A 239 36.55 -9.86 -5.93
CA PRO A 239 35.32 -9.10 -5.76
C PRO A 239 34.23 -10.01 -5.19
N LYS A 240 33.70 -9.63 -4.03
CA LYS A 240 32.57 -10.30 -3.40
C LYS A 240 31.34 -10.15 -4.30
N ILE A 241 30.86 -11.25 -4.88
CA ILE A 241 29.68 -11.22 -5.74
C ILE A 241 28.43 -11.27 -4.86
N PRO A 242 27.57 -10.24 -4.84
CA PRO A 242 26.33 -10.29 -4.08
C PRO A 242 25.35 -11.26 -4.74
N VAL A 243 25.11 -12.40 -4.11
CA VAL A 243 24.12 -13.41 -4.54
C VAL A 243 22.70 -12.94 -4.24
N PHE A 244 22.48 -12.32 -3.08
CA PHE A 244 21.16 -11.84 -2.69
C PHE A 244 21.25 -10.53 -1.93
N ARG A 245 20.42 -9.57 -2.32
CA ARG A 245 20.23 -8.28 -1.63
C ARG A 245 18.76 -8.15 -1.25
N LYS A 246 18.50 -7.54 -0.10
CA LYS A 246 17.13 -7.23 0.36
C LYS A 246 16.33 -6.42 -0.68
N GLU A 247 17.03 -5.59 -1.46
CA GLU A 247 16.45 -4.80 -2.57
C GLU A 247 15.86 -5.68 -3.67
N TYR A 248 16.35 -6.92 -3.85
CA TYR A 248 15.84 -7.83 -4.87
C TYR A 248 14.52 -8.50 -4.51
N PHE A 249 14.16 -8.51 -3.22
CA PHE A 249 12.87 -9.05 -2.80
C PHE A 249 11.69 -8.30 -3.44
N PHE A 250 11.83 -6.98 -3.64
CA PHE A 250 10.84 -6.19 -4.37
C PHE A 250 10.61 -6.74 -5.78
N TYR A 251 11.66 -7.07 -6.52
CA TYR A 251 11.53 -7.63 -7.88
C TYR A 251 10.89 -9.02 -7.87
N ILE A 252 11.13 -9.84 -6.84
CA ILE A 252 10.47 -11.14 -6.69
C ILE A 252 8.97 -10.96 -6.51
N GLN A 253 8.53 -10.03 -5.65
CA GLN A 253 7.11 -9.74 -5.43
C GLN A 253 6.43 -9.16 -6.68
N ILE A 254 7.10 -8.25 -7.40
CA ILE A 254 6.57 -7.76 -8.68
C ILE A 254 6.44 -8.91 -9.68
N GLY A 255 7.45 -9.78 -9.78
CA GLY A 255 7.42 -10.97 -10.63
C GLY A 255 6.24 -11.89 -10.32
N GLU A 256 5.97 -12.13 -9.03
CA GLU A 256 4.80 -12.87 -8.55
C GLU A 256 3.49 -12.26 -9.06
N PHE A 257 3.24 -10.97 -8.84
CA PHE A 257 1.99 -10.36 -9.28
C PHE A 257 1.86 -10.28 -10.80
N VAL A 258 2.98 -10.14 -11.53
CA VAL A 258 2.97 -10.27 -12.99
C VAL A 258 2.56 -11.68 -13.42
N MET A 259 3.07 -12.72 -12.75
CA MET A 259 2.68 -14.10 -13.03
C MET A 259 1.18 -14.33 -12.74
N PHE A 260 0.65 -13.83 -11.62
CA PHE A 260 -0.78 -13.93 -11.31
C PHE A 260 -1.65 -13.19 -12.33
N PHE A 261 -1.22 -12.01 -12.77
CA PHE A 261 -1.95 -11.28 -13.82
C PHE A 261 -1.98 -12.04 -15.14
N LEU A 262 -0.83 -12.55 -15.60
CA LEU A 262 -0.74 -13.31 -16.86
C LEU A 262 -1.49 -14.64 -16.78
N HIS A 263 -1.37 -15.34 -15.65
CA HIS A 263 -2.09 -16.58 -15.40
C HIS A 263 -3.60 -16.35 -15.38
N ALA A 264 -4.09 -15.32 -14.70
CA ALA A 264 -5.51 -14.99 -14.68
C ALA A 264 -6.07 -14.71 -16.08
N LEU A 265 -5.33 -13.97 -16.92
CA LEU A 265 -5.70 -13.76 -18.33
C LEU A 265 -5.75 -15.07 -19.12
N TYR A 266 -4.75 -15.92 -18.95
CA TYR A 266 -4.65 -17.19 -19.66
C TYR A 266 -5.70 -18.20 -19.18
N ALA A 267 -5.71 -18.57 -17.91
CA ALA A 267 -6.60 -19.56 -17.33
C ALA A 267 -8.08 -19.13 -17.40
N GLY A 268 -8.38 -17.84 -17.16
CA GLY A 268 -9.76 -17.34 -17.15
C GLY A 268 -10.36 -17.04 -18.51
N PHE A 269 -9.59 -16.38 -19.39
CA PHE A 269 -10.14 -15.84 -20.64
C PHE A 269 -9.70 -16.64 -21.88
N TRP A 270 -8.54 -17.27 -21.86
CA TRP A 270 -8.04 -18.06 -23.00
C TRP A 270 -8.42 -19.54 -22.90
N CYS A 271 -8.02 -20.22 -21.82
CA CYS A 271 -8.30 -21.64 -21.61
C CYS A 271 -9.69 -21.90 -21.03
N GLY A 272 -10.22 -20.97 -20.23
CA GLY A 272 -11.49 -21.15 -19.53
C GLY A 272 -11.44 -22.20 -18.41
N SER A 273 -10.25 -22.57 -17.95
CA SER A 273 -10.01 -23.50 -16.85
C SER A 273 -10.35 -22.91 -15.48
N MET A 274 -10.35 -21.58 -15.37
CA MET A 274 -10.71 -20.84 -14.16
C MET A 274 -11.99 -20.00 -14.37
N PRO A 275 -12.89 -19.90 -13.39
CA PRO A 275 -14.06 -19.03 -13.49
C PRO A 275 -13.67 -17.59 -13.80
N ARG A 276 -14.27 -17.01 -14.84
CA ARG A 276 -13.96 -15.64 -15.33
C ARG A 276 -14.07 -14.56 -14.25
N GLY A 277 -15.00 -14.73 -13.31
CA GLY A 277 -15.17 -13.81 -12.18
C GLY A 277 -13.95 -13.80 -11.26
N LEU A 278 -13.43 -14.98 -10.89
CA LEU A 278 -12.20 -15.10 -10.10
C LEU A 278 -11.01 -14.57 -10.88
N ALA A 279 -10.89 -14.93 -12.16
CA ALA A 279 -9.81 -14.46 -13.03
C ALA A 279 -9.75 -12.93 -13.10
N LEU A 280 -10.91 -12.28 -13.30
CA LEU A 280 -10.97 -10.83 -13.33
C LEU A 280 -10.60 -10.23 -11.97
N PHE A 281 -11.09 -10.82 -10.87
CA PHE A 281 -10.77 -10.37 -9.52
C PHE A 281 -9.27 -10.45 -9.24
N GLU A 282 -8.63 -11.58 -9.56
CA GLU A 282 -7.19 -11.78 -9.36
C GLU A 282 -6.36 -10.83 -10.24
N ALA A 283 -6.75 -10.63 -11.50
CA ALA A 283 -6.07 -9.66 -12.37
C ALA A 283 -6.12 -8.24 -11.80
N VAL A 284 -7.29 -7.83 -11.28
CA VAL A 284 -7.46 -6.52 -10.63
C VAL A 284 -6.66 -6.43 -9.33
N ALA A 285 -6.67 -7.50 -8.51
CA ALA A 285 -5.89 -7.57 -7.27
C ALA A 285 -4.38 -7.44 -7.54
N ALA A 286 -3.86 -8.17 -8.55
CA ALA A 286 -2.47 -8.14 -8.96
C ALA A 286 -2.04 -6.74 -9.46
N VAL A 287 -2.87 -6.07 -10.28
CA VAL A 287 -2.59 -4.71 -10.75
C VAL A 287 -2.53 -3.70 -9.59
N ASN A 288 -3.46 -3.82 -8.63
CA ASN A 288 -3.45 -2.97 -7.43
C ASN A 288 -2.22 -3.24 -6.56
N ALA A 289 -1.84 -4.52 -6.38
CA ALA A 289 -0.66 -4.92 -5.63
C ALA A 289 0.64 -4.36 -6.23
N MET A 290 0.81 -4.50 -7.55
CA MET A 290 1.96 -3.95 -8.28
C MET A 290 2.03 -2.42 -8.15
N SER A 291 0.89 -1.73 -8.30
CA SER A 291 0.83 -0.28 -8.19
C SER A 291 1.27 0.19 -6.80
N LEU A 292 0.74 -0.43 -5.74
CA LEU A 292 1.09 -0.10 -4.36
C LEU A 292 2.57 -0.39 -4.05
N LEU A 293 3.06 -1.59 -4.40
CA LEU A 293 4.45 -1.96 -4.13
C LEU A 293 5.42 -1.01 -4.79
N THR A 294 5.11 -0.60 -6.01
CA THR A 294 6.03 0.26 -6.75
C THR A 294 6.01 1.70 -6.25
N ASP A 295 4.86 2.19 -5.81
CA ASP A 295 4.79 3.49 -5.14
C ASP A 295 5.53 3.48 -3.80
N PHE A 296 5.38 2.41 -3.01
CA PHE A 296 6.13 2.26 -1.76
C PHE A 296 7.65 2.33 -1.99
N GLN A 297 8.15 1.65 -3.03
CA GLN A 297 9.57 1.69 -3.37
C GLN A 297 10.01 3.09 -3.83
N TYR A 298 9.18 3.79 -4.60
CA TYR A 298 9.47 5.13 -5.07
C TYR A 298 9.43 6.19 -3.96
N ALA A 299 8.45 6.09 -3.05
CA ALA A 299 8.32 6.97 -1.89
C ALA A 299 9.49 6.82 -0.92
N ARG A 300 10.04 5.59 -0.78
CA ARG A 300 11.21 5.31 0.08
C ARG A 300 12.44 6.13 -0.30
N ASP A 301 12.63 6.35 -1.60
CA ASP A 301 13.85 6.96 -2.14
C ASP A 301 13.73 8.50 -2.27
N LYS A 302 12.56 9.09 -1.98
CA LYS A 302 12.38 10.55 -1.92
C LYS A 302 12.80 11.10 -0.55
N PRO A 303 13.68 12.10 -0.49
CA PRO A 303 13.93 12.80 0.77
C PRO A 303 12.62 13.42 1.25
N LEU A 304 12.25 13.12 2.50
CA LEU A 304 11.17 13.82 3.19
C LEU A 304 11.54 15.30 3.26
N VAL A 305 10.97 16.10 2.35
CA VAL A 305 11.06 17.56 2.44
C VAL A 305 10.38 17.94 3.74
N ARG A 306 11.17 18.38 4.73
CA ARG A 306 10.64 19.00 5.94
C ARG A 306 10.02 20.31 5.51
N ASP A 307 8.74 20.28 5.14
CA ASP A 307 7.97 21.49 5.01
C ASP A 307 8.04 22.24 6.35
N GLU A 308 8.34 23.53 6.27
CA GLU A 308 8.14 24.46 7.38
C GLU A 308 6.71 24.27 7.92
N LYS A 309 6.49 24.50 9.23
CA LYS A 309 5.19 24.28 9.87
C LYS A 309 4.12 25.17 9.22
N ARG A 310 3.48 24.69 8.15
CA ARG A 310 2.37 25.31 7.43
C ARG A 310 1.11 24.50 7.71
N LEU A 311 0.00 25.19 7.89
CA LEU A 311 -1.32 24.57 7.98
C LEU A 311 -1.79 24.25 6.56
N THR A 312 -1.93 22.96 6.25
CA THR A 312 -2.35 22.51 4.91
C THR A 312 -3.80 22.08 4.92
N PHE A 313 -4.61 22.67 4.05
CA PHE A 313 -5.96 22.21 3.75
C PHE A 313 -5.91 21.24 2.58
N SER A 314 -6.39 20.00 2.79
CA SER A 314 -6.43 18.96 1.77
C SER A 314 -7.87 18.70 1.32
N PHE A 315 -8.11 18.75 0.01
CA PHE A 315 -9.40 18.48 -0.60
C PHE A 315 -9.34 17.18 -1.42
N ASP A 316 -10.13 16.19 -1.01
CA ASP A 316 -10.12 14.86 -1.62
C ASP A 316 -10.76 14.81 -3.02
N SER A 317 -10.46 13.73 -3.72
CA SER A 317 -11.13 13.36 -4.97
C SER A 317 -12.58 13.00 -4.71
N SER A 318 -13.51 13.68 -5.39
CA SER A 318 -14.94 13.57 -5.07
C SER A 318 -15.88 13.67 -6.28
N CYS A 319 -15.36 13.58 -7.52
CA CYS A 319 -16.15 13.77 -8.75
C CYS A 319 -17.07 15.01 -8.61
N TRP A 320 -18.37 14.92 -8.90
CA TRP A 320 -19.34 16.02 -8.72
C TRP A 320 -19.56 16.47 -7.27
N LEU A 321 -19.22 15.63 -6.28
CA LEU A 321 -19.37 15.97 -4.86
C LEU A 321 -18.32 17.01 -4.41
N PHE A 322 -17.35 17.37 -5.25
CA PHE A 322 -16.41 18.46 -4.97
C PHE A 322 -17.10 19.82 -4.75
N LEU A 323 -18.37 19.97 -5.12
CA LEU A 323 -19.18 21.14 -4.76
C LEU A 323 -19.27 21.34 -3.24
N TYR A 324 -19.22 20.28 -2.43
CA TYR A 324 -19.14 20.41 -0.97
C TYR A 324 -17.82 21.06 -0.52
N HIS A 325 -16.73 20.79 -1.24
CA HIS A 325 -15.43 21.42 -0.95
C HIS A 325 -15.44 22.92 -1.21
N PHE A 326 -16.24 23.42 -2.18
CA PHE A 326 -16.43 24.87 -2.35
C PHE A 326 -17.12 25.53 -1.16
N GLY A 327 -18.01 24.83 -0.45
CA GLY A 327 -18.59 25.34 0.79
C GLY A 327 -17.54 25.52 1.89
N VAL A 328 -16.65 24.54 2.04
CA VAL A 328 -15.50 24.61 2.97
C VAL A 328 -14.54 25.72 2.55
N ALA A 329 -14.23 25.82 1.26
CA ALA A 329 -13.35 26.85 0.71
C ALA A 329 -13.92 28.26 0.90
N LYS A 330 -15.24 28.44 0.75
CA LYS A 330 -15.93 29.71 1.02
C LYS A 330 -15.79 30.10 2.49
N TRP A 331 -15.98 29.14 3.40
CA TRP A 331 -15.78 29.39 4.83
C TRP A 331 -14.33 29.80 5.13
N ILE A 332 -13.34 29.15 4.51
CA ILE A 332 -11.92 29.54 4.63
C ILE A 332 -11.71 30.97 4.13
N GLU A 333 -12.23 31.31 2.95
CA GLU A 333 -12.16 32.66 2.37
C GLU A 333 -12.75 33.72 3.32
N ASP A 334 -13.88 33.43 3.97
CA ASP A 334 -14.57 34.39 4.85
C ASP A 334 -13.96 34.52 6.25
N ASN A 335 -13.28 33.48 6.74
CA ASN A 335 -12.86 33.40 8.14
C ASN A 335 -11.34 33.38 8.34
N ILE A 336 -10.55 33.18 7.29
CA ILE A 336 -9.10 33.00 7.38
C ILE A 336 -8.40 33.93 6.40
N GLU A 337 -7.53 34.80 6.92
CA GLU A 337 -6.62 35.58 6.10
C GLU A 337 -5.49 34.67 5.57
N VAL A 338 -5.64 34.21 4.33
CA VAL A 338 -4.71 33.27 3.70
C VAL A 338 -3.40 33.97 3.34
N LYS A 339 -2.39 33.83 4.20
CA LYS A 339 -1.00 34.24 3.90
C LYS A 339 -0.21 33.04 3.39
N ALA A 340 0.39 33.16 2.21
CA ALA A 340 1.14 32.09 1.55
C ALA A 340 2.24 31.46 2.43
N GLN A 341 2.78 32.22 3.39
CA GLN A 341 3.84 31.77 4.31
C GLN A 341 3.35 30.77 5.37
N HIS A 342 2.06 30.77 5.69
CA HIS A 342 1.48 30.00 6.80
C HIS A 342 0.54 28.90 6.34
N PHE A 343 0.02 28.99 5.11
CA PHE A 343 -0.99 28.09 4.57
C PHE A 343 -0.54 27.43 3.28
N ALA A 344 -1.00 26.20 3.07
CA ALA A 344 -0.89 25.49 1.81
C ALA A 344 -2.23 24.80 1.49
N PHE A 345 -2.46 24.53 0.23
CA PHE A 345 -3.62 23.80 -0.25
C PHE A 345 -3.16 22.58 -1.02
N SER A 346 -3.83 21.46 -0.82
CA SER A 346 -3.56 20.22 -1.54
C SER A 346 -4.86 19.66 -2.08
N GLY A 347 -4.84 19.05 -3.25
CA GLY A 347 -6.03 18.38 -3.74
C GLY A 347 -5.76 17.42 -4.89
N SER A 348 -6.75 16.56 -5.11
CA SER A 348 -6.78 15.56 -6.17
C SER A 348 -8.12 15.63 -6.90
N SER A 349 -8.15 15.39 -8.21
CA SER A 349 -9.36 15.49 -9.03
C SER A 349 -10.09 16.83 -8.88
N GLY A 350 -11.41 16.83 -8.66
CA GLY A 350 -12.18 18.04 -8.36
C GLY A 350 -11.67 18.81 -7.13
N GLY A 351 -11.09 18.12 -6.14
CA GLY A 351 -10.44 18.76 -4.99
C GLY A 351 -9.21 19.60 -5.39
N ALA A 352 -8.49 19.20 -6.44
CA ALA A 352 -7.36 19.98 -6.95
C ALA A 352 -7.80 21.33 -7.54
N LEU A 353 -8.97 21.37 -8.20
CA LEU A 353 -9.56 22.61 -8.71
C LEU A 353 -9.92 23.56 -7.55
N VAL A 354 -10.48 23.04 -6.45
CA VAL A 354 -10.79 23.84 -5.25
C VAL A 354 -9.51 24.34 -4.60
N ALA A 355 -8.52 23.46 -4.39
CA ALA A 355 -7.22 23.83 -3.84
C ALA A 355 -6.53 24.94 -4.65
N ALA A 356 -6.53 24.82 -5.97
CA ALA A 356 -5.98 25.84 -6.86
C ALA A 356 -6.79 27.13 -6.82
N SER A 357 -8.11 27.06 -6.69
CA SER A 357 -8.96 28.26 -6.56
C SER A 357 -8.65 29.03 -5.27
N CYS A 358 -8.47 28.33 -4.14
CA CYS A 358 -8.06 28.94 -2.88
C CYS A 358 -6.66 29.56 -2.97
N ALA A 359 -5.70 28.82 -3.54
CA ALA A 359 -4.33 29.30 -3.69
C ALA A 359 -4.22 30.50 -4.64
N ALA A 360 -5.02 30.50 -5.70
CA ALA A 360 -5.15 31.60 -6.65
C ALA A 360 -6.14 32.67 -6.20
N GLY A 361 -6.63 32.66 -4.95
CA GLY A 361 -7.50 33.71 -4.38
C GLY A 361 -8.68 34.09 -5.27
N PHE A 362 -9.30 33.13 -5.96
CA PHE A 362 -10.52 33.38 -6.71
C PHE A 362 -11.72 33.45 -5.78
N ASN A 363 -12.79 34.15 -6.18
CA ASN A 363 -14.03 34.11 -5.44
C ASN A 363 -14.67 32.72 -5.57
N MET A 364 -14.85 32.01 -4.46
CA MET A 364 -15.38 30.64 -4.48
C MET A 364 -16.80 30.56 -5.02
N THR A 365 -17.60 31.60 -4.83
CA THR A 365 -18.99 31.69 -5.31
C THR A 365 -19.00 31.75 -6.83
N ASP A 366 -18.14 32.58 -7.42
CA ASP A 366 -18.05 32.75 -8.87
C ASP A 366 -17.61 31.45 -9.57
N VAL A 367 -16.62 30.75 -9.00
CA VAL A 367 -16.14 29.47 -9.55
C VAL A 367 -17.26 28.43 -9.48
N LYS A 368 -17.91 28.29 -8.31
CA LYS A 368 -19.02 27.36 -8.08
C LYS A 368 -20.21 27.67 -9.00
N ASP A 369 -20.61 28.94 -9.13
CA ASP A 369 -21.72 29.35 -10.01
C ASP A 369 -21.38 29.11 -11.48
N SER A 370 -20.12 29.30 -11.88
CA SER A 370 -19.66 28.97 -13.24
C SER A 370 -19.77 27.47 -13.52
N ILE A 371 -19.46 26.60 -12.56
CA ILE A 371 -19.63 25.15 -12.68
C ILE A 371 -21.12 24.79 -12.76
N LEU A 372 -21.94 25.32 -11.85
CA LEU A 372 -23.37 25.04 -11.78
C LEU A 372 -24.13 25.52 -13.02
N SER A 373 -23.68 26.60 -13.67
CA SER A 373 -24.28 27.09 -14.92
C SER A 373 -24.23 26.04 -16.04
N HIS A 374 -23.28 25.10 -15.98
CA HIS A 374 -23.12 24.01 -16.95
C HIS A 374 -23.79 22.69 -16.53
N PHE A 375 -24.34 22.60 -15.31
CA PHE A 375 -24.89 21.35 -14.76
C PHE A 375 -25.98 20.72 -15.64
N HIS A 376 -26.85 21.55 -16.23
CA HIS A 376 -27.91 21.09 -17.13
C HIS A 376 -27.36 20.32 -18.35
N LYS A 377 -26.17 20.67 -18.84
CA LYS A 377 -25.51 19.97 -19.96
C LYS A 377 -25.02 18.59 -19.52
N CYS A 378 -24.54 18.48 -18.29
CA CYS A 378 -24.00 17.24 -17.72
C CYS A 378 -25.09 16.28 -17.21
N GLN A 379 -26.31 16.74 -16.97
CA GLN A 379 -27.41 15.90 -16.48
C GLN A 379 -27.75 14.74 -17.43
N ARG A 380 -27.64 14.96 -18.75
CA ARG A 380 -27.89 13.93 -19.77
C ARG A 380 -26.66 13.08 -20.09
N ASN A 381 -25.47 13.64 -19.91
CA ASN A 381 -24.21 12.94 -20.11
C ASN A 381 -23.20 13.39 -19.02
N PRO A 382 -23.07 12.61 -17.93
CA PRO A 382 -22.18 12.95 -16.82
C PRO A 382 -20.71 13.11 -17.24
N LEU A 383 -20.26 12.42 -18.30
CA LEU A 383 -18.87 12.49 -18.77
C LEU A 383 -18.50 13.87 -19.34
N LEU A 384 -19.49 14.71 -19.69
CA LEU A 384 -19.24 16.10 -20.07
C LEU A 384 -18.64 16.93 -18.93
N MET A 385 -18.62 16.42 -17.70
CA MET A 385 -17.98 17.08 -16.56
C MET A 385 -16.52 17.44 -16.81
N PHE A 386 -15.76 16.60 -17.55
CA PHE A 386 -14.35 16.89 -17.83
C PHE A 386 -14.19 18.09 -18.75
N HIS A 387 -15.07 18.20 -19.76
CA HIS A 387 -15.11 19.35 -20.65
C HIS A 387 -15.57 20.62 -19.92
N VAL A 388 -16.55 20.52 -19.02
CA VAL A 388 -16.94 21.64 -18.15
C VAL A 388 -15.78 22.06 -17.25
N GLY A 389 -15.03 21.11 -16.71
CA GLY A 389 -13.81 21.39 -15.96
C GLY A 389 -12.80 22.18 -16.78
N GLU A 390 -12.57 21.81 -18.04
CA GLU A 390 -11.70 22.57 -18.96
C GLU A 390 -12.22 24.00 -19.20
N LEU A 391 -13.51 24.18 -19.44
CA LEU A 391 -14.11 25.51 -19.64
C LEU A 391 -13.95 26.41 -18.41
N VAL A 392 -14.14 25.85 -17.21
CA VAL A 392 -13.96 26.58 -15.95
C VAL A 392 -12.49 26.91 -15.72
N LEU A 393 -11.59 25.94 -15.91
CA LEU A 393 -10.15 26.19 -15.83
C LEU A 393 -9.70 27.26 -16.82
N ASP A 394 -10.19 27.22 -18.06
CA ASP A 394 -9.85 28.21 -19.08
C ASP A 394 -10.33 29.61 -18.67
N LYS A 395 -11.59 29.73 -18.22
CA LYS A 395 -12.17 31.00 -17.77
C LYS A 395 -11.40 31.66 -16.63
N PHE A 396 -10.96 30.89 -15.64
CA PHE A 396 -10.31 31.44 -14.43
C PHE A 396 -8.78 31.50 -14.53
N LEU A 397 -8.13 30.64 -15.30
CA LEU A 397 -6.66 30.57 -15.34
C LEU A 397 -6.06 31.31 -16.54
N ARG A 398 -6.75 31.37 -17.68
CA ARG A 398 -6.16 31.91 -18.92
C ARG A 398 -5.71 33.35 -18.72
N ASN A 399 -4.46 33.62 -19.10
CA ASN A 399 -3.84 34.95 -19.01
C ASN A 399 -3.84 35.58 -17.60
N THR A 400 -3.96 34.76 -16.55
CA THR A 400 -3.83 35.22 -15.17
C THR A 400 -2.48 34.80 -14.56
N ASP A 401 -2.12 35.44 -13.46
CA ASP A 401 -0.97 35.12 -12.62
C ASP A 401 -1.22 33.91 -11.69
N ALA A 402 -2.33 33.18 -11.87
CA ALA A 402 -2.72 32.08 -10.98
C ALA A 402 -1.63 31.01 -10.84
N HIS A 403 -0.87 30.72 -11.90
CA HIS A 403 0.27 29.80 -11.85
C HIS A 403 1.39 30.26 -10.90
N VAL A 404 1.62 31.57 -10.80
CA VAL A 404 2.59 32.16 -9.85
C VAL A 404 2.05 32.03 -8.43
N ARG A 405 0.78 32.39 -8.21
CA ARG A 405 0.13 32.35 -6.88
C ARG A 405 -0.04 30.92 -6.35
N CYS A 406 -0.27 29.95 -7.24
CA CYS A 406 -0.34 28.52 -6.89
C CYS A 406 1.03 27.89 -6.63
N THR A 407 2.12 28.43 -7.20
CA THR A 407 3.44 27.84 -7.06
C THR A 407 3.93 27.91 -5.61
N GLY A 408 4.31 26.76 -5.04
CA GLY A 408 4.74 26.63 -3.64
C GLY A 408 3.61 26.73 -2.61
N VAL A 409 2.36 26.95 -3.04
CA VAL A 409 1.18 27.06 -2.16
C VAL A 409 0.18 25.94 -2.45
N CYS A 410 -0.05 25.61 -3.72
CA CYS A 410 -0.95 24.56 -4.16
C CYS A 410 -0.17 23.28 -4.49
N ARG A 411 -0.69 22.13 -4.05
CA ARG A 411 -0.17 20.79 -4.35
C ARG A 411 -1.26 20.01 -5.09
N VAL A 412 -0.97 19.65 -6.34
CA VAL A 412 -1.88 18.87 -7.18
C VAL A 412 -1.41 17.43 -7.23
N LEU A 413 -2.24 16.49 -6.79
CA LEU A 413 -1.95 15.06 -6.81
C LEU A 413 -2.26 14.48 -8.20
N LEU A 414 -1.35 13.66 -8.69
CA LEU A 414 -1.37 13.09 -10.03
C LEU A 414 -0.86 11.65 -10.01
N THR A 415 -1.38 10.81 -10.90
CA THR A 415 -0.81 9.49 -11.18
C THR A 415 0.00 9.55 -12.46
N LYS A 416 1.33 9.60 -12.35
CA LYS A 416 2.23 9.57 -13.52
C LYS A 416 2.23 8.18 -14.14
N VAL A 417 2.07 8.13 -15.46
CA VAL A 417 2.20 6.91 -16.27
C VAL A 417 3.55 6.90 -16.97
N SER A 418 4.28 5.80 -16.84
CA SER A 418 5.59 5.56 -17.45
C SER A 418 5.56 4.25 -18.24
N PRO A 419 6.24 4.19 -19.40
CA PRO A 419 6.37 2.94 -20.17
C PRO A 419 7.25 1.90 -19.48
N TRP A 420 8.07 2.32 -18.52
CA TRP A 420 8.97 1.45 -17.75
C TRP A 420 8.55 1.41 -16.27
N PRO A 421 8.64 0.24 -15.60
CA PRO A 421 8.39 0.12 -14.17
C PRO A 421 9.17 1.17 -13.35
N PRO A 422 8.54 1.86 -12.37
CA PRO A 422 7.11 1.85 -12.05
C PRO A 422 6.23 2.38 -13.18
N ILE A 423 5.21 1.59 -13.56
CA ILE A 423 4.25 2.00 -14.60
C ILE A 423 3.38 3.15 -14.09
N PHE A 424 2.90 3.06 -12.84
CA PHE A 424 2.15 4.12 -12.15
C PHE A 424 2.97 4.68 -11.00
N LYS A 425 3.03 6.01 -10.83
CA LYS A 425 3.74 6.68 -9.74
C LYS A 425 2.91 7.83 -9.18
N ALA A 426 2.92 8.00 -7.85
CA ALA A 426 2.41 9.22 -7.24
C ALA A 426 3.32 10.40 -7.61
N GLU A 427 2.74 11.43 -8.22
CA GLU A 427 3.40 12.71 -8.45
C GLU A 427 2.59 13.83 -7.80
N VAL A 428 3.31 14.74 -7.13
CA VAL A 428 2.74 15.98 -6.59
C VAL A 428 3.32 17.14 -7.36
N ALA A 429 2.48 17.83 -8.13
CA ALA A 429 2.84 19.06 -8.80
C ALA A 429 2.61 20.25 -7.87
N SER A 430 3.70 20.96 -7.53
CA SER A 430 3.65 22.14 -6.65
C SER A 430 4.30 23.39 -7.23
N ASN A 431 4.94 23.28 -8.39
CA ASN A 431 5.60 24.37 -9.08
C ASN A 431 5.03 24.45 -10.50
N PHE A 432 4.63 25.63 -10.97
CA PHE A 432 3.96 25.82 -12.26
C PHE A 432 4.61 26.98 -13.01
N LYS A 433 5.19 26.71 -14.19
CA LYS A 433 5.91 27.72 -14.98
C LYS A 433 4.99 28.62 -15.80
N SER A 434 3.78 28.15 -16.10
CA SER A 434 2.81 28.90 -16.91
C SER A 434 1.38 28.53 -16.54
N TRP A 435 0.43 29.37 -16.93
CA TRP A 435 -1.00 29.06 -16.79
C TRP A 435 -1.38 27.77 -17.51
N GLY A 436 -0.75 27.48 -18.66
CA GLY A 436 -1.00 26.26 -19.44
C GLY A 436 -0.48 25.00 -18.75
N GLU A 437 0.65 25.11 -18.02
CA GLU A 437 1.14 24.01 -17.18
C GLU A 437 0.20 23.76 -16.00
N LEU A 438 -0.24 24.81 -15.29
CA LEU A 438 -1.22 24.69 -14.20
C LEU A 438 -2.55 24.08 -14.70
N PHE A 439 -3.07 24.57 -15.83
CA PHE A 439 -4.25 24.03 -16.49
C PHE A 439 -4.08 22.53 -16.78
N SER A 440 -2.97 22.15 -17.41
CA SER A 440 -2.72 20.76 -17.80
C SER A 440 -2.55 19.84 -16.59
N CYS A 441 -1.88 20.30 -15.53
CA CYS A 441 -1.78 19.58 -14.27
C CYS A 441 -3.17 19.37 -13.62
N LEU A 442 -3.99 20.42 -13.51
CA LEU A 442 -5.34 20.29 -12.94
C LEU A 442 -6.23 19.37 -13.78
N ARG A 443 -6.17 19.50 -15.11
CA ARG A 443 -6.91 18.65 -16.03
C ARG A 443 -6.45 17.19 -16.00
N GLY A 444 -5.15 16.95 -15.86
CA GLY A 444 -4.59 15.61 -15.66
C GLY A 444 -5.02 15.00 -14.32
N SER A 445 -5.07 15.81 -13.26
CA SER A 445 -5.58 15.38 -11.94
C SER A 445 -7.06 15.04 -11.97
N MET A 446 -7.85 15.67 -12.85
CA MET A 446 -9.27 15.32 -13.06
C MET A 446 -9.47 14.16 -14.06
N HIS A 447 -8.40 13.58 -14.62
CA HIS A 447 -8.51 12.59 -15.69
C HIS A 447 -8.69 11.17 -15.14
N VAL A 448 -9.92 10.85 -14.72
CA VAL A 448 -10.26 9.52 -14.20
C VAL A 448 -10.08 8.47 -15.31
N PRO A 449 -9.34 7.37 -15.08
CA PRO A 449 -9.19 6.30 -16.07
C PRO A 449 -10.55 5.79 -16.57
N ILE A 450 -10.64 5.49 -17.86
CA ILE A 450 -11.87 5.04 -18.57
C ILE A 450 -12.89 6.17 -18.75
N ALA A 451 -13.27 6.88 -17.69
CA ALA A 451 -14.28 7.94 -17.74
C ALA A 451 -13.77 9.19 -18.49
N GLY A 452 -12.55 9.63 -18.20
CA GLY A 452 -11.90 10.75 -18.87
C GLY A 452 -11.24 10.37 -20.20
N GLY A 453 -11.02 9.07 -20.43
CA GLY A 453 -10.32 8.50 -21.57
C GLY A 453 -9.57 7.20 -21.21
N ILE A 454 -9.29 6.36 -22.21
CA ILE A 454 -8.49 5.13 -22.05
C ILE A 454 -6.99 5.42 -22.03
N LEU A 455 -6.56 6.52 -22.64
CA LEU A 455 -5.18 6.96 -22.67
C LEU A 455 -4.97 8.07 -21.64
N PRO A 456 -3.80 8.11 -20.97
CA PRO A 456 -3.51 9.15 -19.99
C PRO A 456 -3.48 10.54 -20.63
N TYR A 457 -3.68 11.57 -19.81
CA TYR A 457 -3.67 12.96 -20.24
C TYR A 457 -2.23 13.51 -20.32
N PRO A 458 -1.82 14.13 -21.44
CA PRO A 458 -0.49 14.70 -21.57
C PRO A 458 -0.36 16.03 -20.82
N VAL A 459 0.67 16.15 -19.99
CA VAL A 459 1.04 17.40 -19.32
C VAL A 459 2.37 17.89 -19.89
N PRO A 460 2.39 19.04 -20.58
CA PRO A 460 3.59 19.56 -21.23
C PRO A 460 4.79 19.65 -20.28
N GLY A 461 5.93 19.09 -20.69
CA GLY A 461 7.16 19.10 -19.89
C GLY A 461 7.19 18.15 -18.69
N ARG A 462 6.10 17.39 -18.43
CA ARG A 462 6.01 16.47 -17.28
C ARG A 462 5.74 15.01 -17.66
N GLY A 463 5.05 14.74 -18.76
CA GLY A 463 4.72 13.38 -19.21
C GLY A 463 3.21 13.11 -19.26
N TRP A 464 2.82 11.87 -18.96
CA TRP A 464 1.45 11.38 -19.08
C TRP A 464 0.83 11.08 -17.72
N TYR A 465 -0.43 11.48 -17.50
CA TYR A 465 -1.04 11.44 -16.18
C TYR A 465 -2.50 10.97 -16.18
N TYR A 466 -2.88 10.27 -15.11
CA TYR A 466 -4.26 10.07 -14.69
C TYR A 466 -4.55 10.82 -13.40
N ASP A 467 -5.83 10.78 -12.99
CA ASP A 467 -6.31 11.26 -11.71
C ASP A 467 -5.45 10.73 -10.55
N GLY A 468 -5.22 11.58 -9.55
CA GLY A 468 -4.49 11.24 -8.34
C GLY A 468 -5.28 10.43 -7.31
N LEU A 469 -6.54 10.06 -7.57
CA LEU A 469 -7.40 9.25 -6.69
C LEU A 469 -6.78 7.93 -6.23
N ILE A 470 -5.83 7.38 -7.00
CA ILE A 470 -5.18 6.11 -6.67
C ILE A 470 -4.33 6.20 -5.39
N TRP A 471 -3.95 7.41 -4.96
CA TRP A 471 -2.94 7.65 -3.90
C TRP A 471 -3.52 8.15 -2.59
#